data_AF-A0AAV4NJN6-F1
#
_entry.id   AF-A0AAV4NJN6-F1
#
_cell.length_a   1.000
_cell.length_b   1.000
_cell.length_c   1.000
_cell.angle_alpha   90.00
_cell.angle_beta   90.00
_cell.angle_gamma   90.00
#
_symmetry.space_group_name_H-M   'P 1'
#
loop_
_entity.id
_entity.type
_entity.pdbx_description
1 polymer ?
#
loop_
_entity_poly.entity_id
_entity_poly.type
_entity_poly.pdbx_seq_one_letter_code
_entity_poly.pdbx_strand_id
1 'polypeptide(L)'
;MSIFVGDVCNKESEFRQKYLSSISCFKEVYLNSNSKFKCSRQGSAAFQIYQNSVGLLVNETEEVQRNRAWCISKAYGLACFSADLGESCGEATRTTFVDTLKRFKYMRMSDCTEETMQELKTNFLDYLQLEDEKRHIFYTMFDQRRRK
;
A
#
# COMPACT_ATOMS: atom_id res chain seq x y z
N MET A 1 3.95 -12.66 -20.91
CA MET A 1 3.38 -13.16 -19.64
C MET A 1 3.98 -12.33 -18.52
N SER A 2 3.19 -11.74 -17.61
CA SER A 2 3.77 -10.95 -16.52
C SER A 2 4.64 -11.84 -15.62
N ILE A 3 5.74 -11.28 -15.10
CA ILE A 3 6.66 -12.00 -14.19
C ILE A 3 5.88 -12.66 -13.04
N PHE A 4 4.86 -11.96 -12.53
CA PHE A 4 3.94 -12.49 -11.52
C PHE A 4 3.23 -13.79 -11.94
N VAL A 5 2.66 -13.86 -13.15
CA VAL A 5 1.97 -15.08 -13.61
C VAL A 5 2.98 -16.21 -13.76
N GLY A 6 4.20 -15.92 -14.23
CA GLY A 6 5.28 -16.89 -14.26
C GLY A 6 5.62 -17.44 -12.87
N ASP A 7 5.75 -16.55 -11.88
CA ASP A 7 6.11 -16.94 -10.51
C ASP A 7 5.00 -17.74 -9.81
N VAL A 8 3.73 -17.35 -9.97
CA VAL A 8 2.61 -18.07 -9.35
C VAL A 8 2.38 -19.41 -10.03
N CYS A 9 2.56 -19.51 -11.34
CA CYS A 9 2.35 -20.76 -12.07
C CYS A 9 3.54 -21.72 -11.97
N ASN A 10 4.74 -21.23 -11.63
CA ASN A 10 5.91 -22.07 -11.42
C ASN A 10 5.81 -22.83 -10.09
N LYS A 11 5.76 -24.17 -10.16
CA LYS A 11 5.68 -25.06 -8.99
C LYS A 11 6.89 -24.97 -8.07
N GLU A 12 8.05 -24.61 -8.61
CA GLU A 12 9.31 -24.51 -7.89
C GLU A 12 9.53 -23.12 -7.27
N SER A 13 8.66 -22.15 -7.58
CA SER A 13 8.80 -20.79 -7.07
C SER A 13 8.45 -20.70 -5.58
N GLU A 14 9.39 -20.16 -4.79
CA GLU A 14 9.14 -19.80 -3.39
C GLU A 14 7.95 -18.84 -3.26
N PHE A 15 7.76 -17.94 -4.23
CA PHE A 15 6.64 -17.02 -4.24
C PHE A 15 5.29 -17.74 -4.37
N ARG A 16 5.21 -18.80 -5.19
CA ARG A 16 4.00 -19.63 -5.29
C ARG A 16 3.66 -20.25 -3.95
N GLN A 17 4.63 -20.83 -3.25
CA GLN A 17 4.40 -21.48 -1.97
C GLN A 17 3.84 -20.48 -0.94
N LYS A 18 4.48 -19.31 -0.81
CA LYS A 18 4.01 -18.21 0.04
C LYS A 18 2.62 -17.70 -0.34
N TYR A 19 2.36 -17.55 -1.64
CA TYR A 19 1.05 -17.14 -2.14
C TYR A 19 -0.04 -18.16 -1.78
N LEU A 20 0.20 -19.45 -2.02
CA LEU A 20 -0.78 -20.50 -1.76
C LEU A 20 -1.05 -20.71 -0.26
N SER A 21 -0.05 -20.54 0.60
CA SER A 21 -0.26 -20.60 2.05
C SER A 21 -1.04 -19.40 2.59
N SER A 22 -0.95 -18.24 1.93
CA SER A 22 -1.55 -16.99 2.40
C SER A 22 -2.95 -16.71 1.82
N ILE A 23 -3.27 -17.28 0.64
CA ILE A 23 -4.45 -16.88 -0.14
C ILE A 23 -5.80 -17.15 0.54
N SER A 24 -5.89 -18.19 1.38
CA SER A 24 -7.14 -18.52 2.09
C SER A 24 -7.52 -17.43 3.07
N CYS A 25 -6.61 -17.10 4.00
CA CYS A 25 -6.87 -16.05 5.00
C CYS A 25 -6.99 -14.67 4.35
N PHE A 26 -6.16 -14.37 3.34
CA PHE A 26 -6.31 -13.14 2.57
C PHE A 26 -7.73 -12.99 2.01
N LYS A 27 -8.30 -14.05 1.41
CA LYS A 27 -9.66 -14.00 0.87
C LYS A 27 -10.68 -13.74 1.97
N GLU A 28 -10.56 -14.36 3.13
CA GLU A 28 -11.47 -14.13 4.25
C GLU A 28 -11.44 -12.67 4.70
N VAL A 29 -10.25 -12.10 4.94
CA VAL A 29 -10.08 -10.70 5.35
C VAL A 29 -10.54 -9.73 4.25
N TYR A 30 -10.23 -10.04 2.99
CA TYR A 30 -10.62 -9.19 1.85
C TYR A 30 -12.14 -9.20 1.60
N LEU A 31 -12.78 -10.37 1.71
CA LEU A 31 -14.22 -10.54 1.54
C LEU A 31 -15.02 -10.02 2.73
N ASN A 32 -14.45 -10.08 3.94
CA ASN A 32 -15.00 -9.47 5.15
C ASN A 32 -14.78 -7.95 5.13
N SER A 33 -15.37 -7.30 4.12
CA SER A 33 -15.12 -5.98 3.55
C SER A 33 -14.83 -4.79 4.50
N ASN A 34 -15.11 -4.95 5.80
CA ASN A 34 -14.82 -4.01 6.87
C ASN A 34 -13.37 -3.51 6.84
N SER A 35 -12.35 -4.38 6.78
CA SER A 35 -10.94 -3.93 6.81
C SER A 35 -10.57 -3.09 5.58
N LYS A 36 -10.94 -3.54 4.38
CA LYS A 36 -10.66 -2.81 3.14
C LYS A 36 -11.35 -1.44 3.13
N PHE A 37 -12.64 -1.38 3.47
CA PHE A 37 -13.38 -0.12 3.48
C PHE A 37 -12.90 0.82 4.59
N LYS A 38 -12.62 0.29 5.79
CA LYS A 38 -12.05 1.03 6.91
C LYS A 38 -10.72 1.68 6.51
N CYS A 39 -9.77 0.90 6.00
CA CYS A 39 -8.46 1.41 5.61
C CYS A 39 -8.52 2.43 4.47
N SER A 40 -9.42 2.23 3.50
CA SER A 40 -9.64 3.22 2.44
C SER A 40 -10.17 4.54 3.00
N ARG A 41 -11.13 4.50 3.93
CA ARG A 41 -11.68 5.71 4.56
C ARG A 41 -10.65 6.42 5.44
N GLN A 42 -9.85 5.66 6.18
CA GLN A 42 -8.76 6.20 7.00
C GLN A 42 -7.71 6.89 6.13
N GLY A 43 -7.33 6.31 4.99
CA GLY A 43 -6.40 6.94 4.05
C GLY A 43 -6.91 8.29 3.52
N SER A 44 -8.17 8.34 3.07
CA SER A 44 -8.78 9.58 2.61
C SER A 44 -8.89 10.64 3.70
N ALA A 45 -9.32 10.26 4.91
CA ALA A 45 -9.43 11.18 6.04
C ALA A 45 -8.06 11.72 6.47
N ALA A 46 -7.06 10.84 6.58
CA ALA A 46 -5.69 11.20 6.94
C ALA A 46 -5.08 12.19 5.93
N PHE A 47 -5.27 11.92 4.63
CA PHE A 47 -4.77 12.82 3.60
C PHE A 47 -5.48 14.18 3.59
N GLN A 48 -6.80 14.20 3.76
CA GLN A 48 -7.55 15.45 3.84
C GLN A 48 -7.08 16.34 5.01
N ILE A 49 -6.85 15.73 6.18
CA ILE A 49 -6.31 16.42 7.36
C ILE A 49 -4.92 16.99 7.05
N TYR A 50 -4.04 16.18 6.48
CA TYR A 50 -2.71 16.62 6.06
C TYR A 50 -2.79 17.79 5.09
N GLN A 51 -3.57 17.68 4.01
CA GLN A 51 -3.72 18.71 2.99
C GLN A 51 -4.16 20.06 3.58
N ASN A 52 -5.12 20.03 4.51
CA ASN A 52 -5.57 21.22 5.24
C ASN A 52 -4.46 21.80 6.14
N SER A 53 -3.65 20.95 6.77
CA SER A 53 -2.61 21.37 7.72
C SER A 53 -1.41 22.06 7.06
N VAL A 54 -1.01 21.60 5.88
CA VAL A 54 0.15 22.17 5.16
C VAL A 54 -0.24 23.28 4.20
N GLY A 55 -1.52 23.70 4.19
CA GLY A 55 -2.00 24.79 3.35
C GLY A 55 -1.74 24.55 1.86
N LEU A 56 -1.81 23.29 1.41
CA LEU A 56 -1.61 22.88 0.02
C LEU A 56 -2.81 23.32 -0.84
N LEU A 57 -2.98 24.63 -0.97
CA LEU A 57 -3.76 25.31 -2.00
C LEU A 57 -2.75 25.78 -3.05
N VAL A 58 -2.07 24.84 -3.69
CA VAL A 58 -1.10 25.14 -4.74
C VAL A 58 -1.86 25.31 -6.06
N ASN A 59 -1.37 26.20 -6.92
CA ASN A 59 -1.81 26.51 -8.30
C ASN A 59 -1.82 25.30 -9.28
N GLU A 60 -1.96 24.08 -8.77
CA GLU A 60 -2.11 22.84 -9.51
C GLU A 60 -3.54 22.74 -10.10
N THR A 61 -3.67 22.02 -11.21
CA THR A 61 -4.99 21.73 -11.78
C THR A 61 -5.77 20.81 -10.85
N GLU A 62 -7.10 20.86 -10.90
CA GLU A 62 -7.94 19.94 -10.11
C GLU A 62 -7.62 18.47 -10.38
N GLU A 63 -7.20 18.13 -11.61
CA GLU A 63 -6.82 16.77 -11.98
C GLU A 63 -5.56 16.32 -11.25
N VAL A 64 -4.52 17.16 -11.20
CA VAL A 64 -3.28 16.86 -10.46
C VAL A 64 -3.57 16.69 -8.98
N GLN A 65 -4.40 17.57 -8.40
CA GLN A 65 -4.81 17.46 -7.00
C GLN A 65 -5.60 16.18 -6.73
N ARG A 66 -6.56 15.81 -7.61
CA ARG A 66 -7.33 14.57 -7.48
C ARG A 66 -6.42 13.33 -7.58
N ASN A 67 -5.49 13.31 -8.52
CA ASN A 67 -4.56 12.19 -8.70
C ASN A 67 -3.62 12.04 -7.51
N ARG A 68 -3.09 13.16 -7.00
CA ARG A 68 -2.27 13.20 -5.78
C ARG A 68 -3.04 12.69 -4.56
N ALA A 69 -4.26 13.19 -4.35
CA ALA A 69 -5.13 12.78 -3.25
C ALA A 69 -5.47 11.29 -3.32
N TRP A 70 -5.82 10.82 -4.51
CA TRP A 70 -6.10 9.42 -4.78
C TRP A 70 -4.86 8.56 -4.47
N CYS A 71 -3.68 8.97 -4.95
CA CYS A 71 -2.44 8.22 -4.78
C CYS A 71 -2.06 8.07 -3.31
N ILE A 72 -1.98 9.17 -2.56
CA ILE A 72 -1.56 9.14 -1.15
C ILE A 72 -2.59 8.39 -0.30
N SER A 73 -3.89 8.66 -0.51
CA SER A 73 -4.96 7.96 0.21
C SER A 73 -4.94 6.47 -0.07
N LYS A 74 -4.72 6.07 -1.33
CA LYS A 74 -4.66 4.66 -1.74
C LYS A 74 -3.45 3.97 -1.15
N ALA A 75 -2.29 4.62 -1.20
CA ALA A 75 -1.04 4.12 -0.63
C ALA A 75 -1.19 3.86 0.87
N TYR A 76 -1.74 4.83 1.61
CA TYR A 76 -2.07 4.66 3.02
C TYR A 76 -3.04 3.50 3.24
N GLY A 77 -4.13 3.44 2.47
CA GLY A 77 -5.13 2.39 2.61
C GLY A 77 -4.56 0.99 2.38
N LEU A 78 -3.62 0.84 1.45
CA LEU A 78 -2.92 -0.42 1.22
C LEU A 78 -1.99 -0.79 2.39
N ALA A 79 -1.28 0.18 2.95
CA ALA A 79 -0.40 -0.05 4.10
C ALA A 79 -1.20 -0.40 5.38
N CYS A 80 -2.31 0.30 5.63
CA CYS A 80 -3.27 -0.05 6.67
C CYS A 80 -3.81 -1.47 6.48
N PHE A 81 -4.25 -1.81 5.26
CA PHE A 81 -4.80 -3.14 4.99
C PHE A 81 -3.73 -4.24 5.13
N SER A 82 -2.48 -3.92 4.78
CA SER A 82 -1.34 -4.79 5.04
C SER A 82 -1.12 -5.02 6.54
N ALA A 83 -1.28 -3.99 7.38
CA ALA A 83 -1.18 -4.15 8.83
C ALA A 83 -2.30 -5.07 9.37
N ASP A 84 -3.56 -4.82 8.98
CA ASP A 84 -4.72 -5.66 9.34
C ASP A 84 -4.50 -7.14 8.92
N LEU A 85 -3.91 -7.38 7.74
CA LEU A 85 -3.54 -8.72 7.28
C LEU A 85 -2.46 -9.37 8.14
N GLY A 86 -1.48 -8.60 8.62
CA GLY A 86 -0.44 -9.10 9.54
C GLY A 86 -1.03 -9.53 10.87
N GLU A 87 -1.92 -8.72 11.44
CA GLU A 87 -2.61 -9.01 12.69
C GLU A 87 -3.55 -10.22 12.57
N SER A 88 -4.29 -10.34 11.46
CA SER A 88 -5.31 -11.37 11.28
C SER A 88 -4.76 -12.69 10.73
N CYS A 89 -3.78 -12.62 9.82
CA CYS A 89 -3.31 -13.75 9.03
C CYS A 89 -1.80 -14.03 9.20
N GLY A 90 -1.13 -13.29 10.07
CA GLY A 90 0.30 -13.42 10.34
C GLY A 90 1.20 -12.74 9.31
N GLU A 91 2.47 -12.61 9.71
CA GLU A 91 3.51 -11.88 9.00
C GLU A 91 3.80 -12.44 7.60
N ALA A 92 3.69 -13.75 7.41
CA ALA A 92 3.86 -14.39 6.11
C ALA A 92 2.81 -13.91 5.09
N THR A 93 1.56 -13.74 5.52
CA THR A 93 0.48 -13.23 4.66
C THR A 93 0.69 -11.77 4.32
N ARG A 94 1.06 -10.96 5.32
CA ARG A 94 1.40 -9.54 5.14
C ARG A 94 2.50 -9.35 4.11
N THR A 95 3.64 -10.03 4.31
CA THR A 95 4.81 -9.90 3.42
C THR A 95 4.49 -10.38 2.00
N THR A 96 3.74 -11.47 1.85
CA THR A 96 3.28 -11.98 0.55
C THR A 96 2.38 -10.97 -0.18
N PHE A 97 1.50 -10.28 0.54
CA PHE A 97 0.67 -9.23 -0.03
C PHE A 97 1.51 -8.03 -0.52
N VAL A 98 2.43 -7.55 0.31
CA VAL A 98 3.35 -6.46 -0.06
C VAL A 98 4.20 -6.83 -1.28
N ASP A 99 4.77 -8.04 -1.29
CA ASP A 99 5.57 -8.55 -2.40
C ASP A 99 4.75 -8.66 -3.69
N THR A 100 3.49 -9.09 -3.58
CA THR A 100 2.55 -9.12 -4.71
C THR A 100 2.39 -7.74 -5.32
N LEU A 101 2.10 -6.72 -4.50
CA LEU A 101 1.91 -5.35 -4.98
C LEU A 101 3.17 -4.76 -5.62
N LYS A 102 4.35 -5.07 -5.07
CA LYS A 102 5.64 -4.68 -5.66
C LYS A 102 5.88 -5.35 -7.01
N ARG A 103 5.61 -6.66 -7.13
CA ARG A 103 5.76 -7.40 -8.40
C ARG A 103 4.83 -6.88 -9.49
N PHE A 104 3.61 -6.48 -9.13
CA PHE A 104 2.67 -5.82 -10.06
C PHE A 104 3.01 -4.36 -10.35
N LYS A 105 3.94 -3.75 -9.60
CA LYS A 105 4.18 -2.30 -9.64
C LYS A 105 2.87 -1.53 -9.46
N TYR A 106 2.01 -1.98 -8.54
CA TYR A 106 0.62 -1.52 -8.42
C TYR A 106 0.51 0.01 -8.36
N MET A 107 1.38 0.67 -7.58
CA MET A 107 1.40 2.13 -7.46
C MET A 107 1.76 2.85 -8.77
N ARG A 108 2.66 2.27 -9.59
CA ARG A 108 3.01 2.86 -10.90
C ARG A 108 1.93 2.65 -11.95
N MET A 109 1.15 1.58 -11.81
CA MET A 109 -0.01 1.34 -12.69
C MET A 109 -1.18 2.29 -12.39
N SER A 110 -1.08 3.07 -11.33
CA SER A 110 -2.19 3.86 -10.81
C SER A 110 -1.91 5.37 -10.82
N ASP A 111 -1.16 5.83 -11.83
CA ASP A 111 -0.87 7.24 -12.10
C ASP A 111 -0.24 8.03 -10.93
N CYS A 112 0.36 7.33 -9.97
CA CYS A 112 1.17 7.95 -8.93
C CYS A 112 2.51 8.40 -9.52
N THR A 113 2.75 9.71 -9.53
CA THR A 113 4.04 10.28 -9.92
C THR A 113 5.13 9.99 -8.88
N GLU A 114 6.40 10.01 -9.30
CA GLU A 114 7.53 9.83 -8.38
C GLU A 114 7.55 10.94 -7.31
N GLU A 115 7.16 12.16 -7.66
CA GLU A 115 7.00 13.29 -6.74
C GLU A 115 5.96 12.99 -5.65
N THR A 116 4.78 12.49 -6.03
CA THR A 116 3.74 12.10 -5.07
C THR A 116 4.20 10.95 -4.18
N MET A 117 4.95 10.00 -4.73
CA MET A 117 5.53 8.89 -3.96
C MET A 117 6.62 9.34 -2.99
N GLN A 118 7.37 10.38 -3.34
CA GLN A 118 8.37 10.97 -2.46
C GLN A 118 7.69 11.75 -1.33
N GLU A 119 6.69 12.57 -1.64
CA GLU A 119 5.88 13.28 -0.66
C GLU A 119 5.26 12.31 0.36
N LEU A 120 4.69 11.20 -0.12
CA LEU A 120 4.16 10.16 0.72
C LEU A 120 5.20 9.70 1.75
N LYS A 121 6.42 9.38 1.30
CA LYS A 121 7.49 8.81 2.12
C LYS A 121 8.11 9.77 3.12
N THR A 122 8.18 11.05 2.79
CA THR A 122 8.85 12.05 3.63
C THR A 122 7.85 12.88 4.41
N ASN A 123 6.91 13.55 3.74
CA ASN A 123 6.11 14.58 4.38
C ASN A 123 4.88 13.99 5.05
N PHE A 124 4.17 13.12 4.32
CA PHE A 124 2.91 12.58 4.80
C PHE A 124 3.10 11.58 5.94
N LEU A 125 4.03 10.62 5.81
CA LEU A 125 4.30 9.65 6.88
C LEU A 125 4.87 10.31 8.15
N ASP A 126 5.70 11.33 8.01
CA ASP A 126 6.24 12.06 9.17
C ASP A 126 5.16 12.90 9.84
N TYR A 127 4.26 13.51 9.06
CA TYR A 127 3.09 14.23 9.59
C TYR A 127 2.19 13.34 10.44
N LEU A 128 1.99 12.08 10.03
CA LEU A 128 1.11 11.15 10.73
C LEU A 128 1.63 10.73 12.10
N GLN A 129 2.91 10.95 12.41
CA GLN A 129 3.55 10.57 13.68
C GLN A 129 3.18 9.14 14.12
N LEU A 130 3.19 8.21 13.18
CA LEU A 130 2.84 6.81 13.43
C LEU A 130 3.83 6.19 14.43
N GLU A 131 3.32 5.29 15.28
CA GLU A 131 4.14 4.40 16.11
C GLU A 131 5.19 3.68 15.26
N ASP A 132 6.39 3.45 15.80
CA ASP A 132 7.55 2.96 15.03
C ASP A 132 7.26 1.68 14.24
N GLU A 133 6.50 0.74 14.82
CA GLU A 133 6.11 -0.50 14.16
C GLU A 133 5.21 -0.26 12.94
N LYS A 134 4.17 0.56 13.09
CA LYS A 134 3.27 0.95 11.99
C LYS A 134 4.03 1.77 10.95
N ARG A 135 4.89 2.68 11.38
CA ARG A 135 5.75 3.47 10.49
C ARG A 135 6.63 2.55 9.65
N HIS A 136 7.23 1.51 10.24
CA HIS A 136 8.02 0.52 9.51
C HIS A 136 7.20 -0.27 8.48
N ILE A 137 5.98 -0.70 8.84
CA ILE A 137 5.07 -1.37 7.91
C ILE A 137 4.74 -0.48 6.71
N PHE A 138 4.46 0.81 6.96
CA PHE A 138 4.15 1.77 5.92
C PHE A 138 5.37 2.04 5.04
N TYR A 139 6.57 2.24 5.60
CA TYR A 139 7.79 2.40 4.79
C TYR A 139 8.09 1.19 3.92
N THR A 140 8.02 -0.02 4.48
CA THR A 140 8.31 -1.26 3.74
C THR A 140 7.35 -1.49 2.58
N MET A 141 6.11 -1.00 2.69
CA MET A 141 5.13 -1.03 1.61
C MET A 141 5.57 -0.18 0.40
N PHE A 142 6.21 0.97 0.64
CA PHE A 142 6.59 1.93 -0.40
C PHE A 142 8.05 1.82 -0.85
N ASP A 143 8.87 1.05 -0.15
CA ASP A 143 10.25 0.79 -0.55
C ASP A 143 10.30 -0.16 -1.76
N GLN A 144 10.62 0.41 -2.92
CA GLN A 144 10.77 -0.31 -4.17
C GLN A 144 12.18 -0.87 -4.38
N ARG A 145 13.11 -0.68 -3.43
CA ARG A 145 14.44 -1.29 -3.53
C ARG A 145 14.30 -2.81 -3.58
N ARG A 146 14.78 -3.43 -4.66
CA ARG A 146 14.93 -4.88 -4.74
C ARG A 146 15.82 -5.33 -3.58
N ARG A 147 15.34 -6.26 -2.75
CA ARG A 147 16.25 -7.13 -2.01
C ARG A 147 17.06 -7.88 -3.08
N LYS A 148 18.36 -7.60 -3.12
CA LYS A 148 19.33 -8.34 -3.95
C LYS A 148 19.35 -9.80 -3.53
#